data_AF-A0A6F8TH49-F1
#
_entry.id   AF-A0A6F8TH49-F1
#
_cell.length_a   1.000
_cell.length_b   1.000
_cell.length_c   1.000
_cell.angle_alpha   90.00
_cell.angle_beta   90.00
_cell.angle_gamma   90.00
#
_symmetry.space_group_name_H-M   'P 1'
#
loop_
_entity.id
_entity.type
_entity.pdbx_description
1 polymer ?
#
loop_
_entity_poly.entity_id
_entity_poly.type
_entity_poly.pdbx_seq_one_letter_code
_entity_poly.pdbx_strand_id
1 'polypeptide(L)'
;MAVEITAFFIGGQKMTVPISDRLSQLYVGNGTNTRFDFTFRVFNQEDATGVAIRKKGATEFETVDPSTYTVTLNQDGFGGYVTFNTPPSSSVYFYIAGQPLLINFLILQITTIFIPMLLNVR
;
A
#
# COMPACT_ATOMS: atom_id res chain seq x y z
N MET A 1 11.41 -9.15 -21.17
CA MET A 1 10.30 -8.30 -21.64
C MET A 1 9.78 -7.57 -20.41
N ALA A 2 10.06 -6.28 -20.26
CA ALA A 2 9.57 -5.50 -19.12
C ALA A 2 8.18 -4.96 -19.47
N VAL A 3 7.20 -5.24 -18.62
CA VAL A 3 5.84 -4.69 -18.76
C VAL A 3 5.85 -3.31 -18.11
N GLU A 4 5.66 -2.28 -18.91
CA GLU A 4 5.54 -0.90 -18.44
C GLU A 4 4.09 -0.67 -18.00
N ILE A 5 3.85 -0.53 -16.70
CA ILE A 5 2.52 -0.18 -16.17
C ILE A 5 2.35 1.33 -16.32
N THR A 6 1.69 1.76 -17.41
CA THR A 6 1.31 3.16 -17.59
C THR A 6 0.17 3.52 -16.65
N ALA A 7 0.34 4.59 -15.86
CA ALA A 7 -0.75 5.11 -15.03
C ALA A 7 -1.93 5.52 -15.93
N PHE A 8 -3.16 5.13 -15.56
CA PHE A 8 -4.35 5.52 -16.31
C PHE A 8 -4.83 6.90 -15.87
N PHE A 9 -5.02 7.80 -16.84
CA PHE A 9 -5.53 9.15 -16.63
C PHE A 9 -6.92 9.25 -17.28
N ILE A 10 -7.92 9.73 -16.53
CA ILE A 10 -9.21 10.15 -17.11
C ILE A 10 -9.33 11.64 -16.86
N GLY A 11 -9.55 12.44 -17.92
CA GLY A 11 -9.76 13.89 -17.79
C GLY A 11 -8.57 14.67 -17.23
N GLY A 12 -7.33 14.19 -17.38
CA GLY A 12 -6.13 14.86 -16.90
C GLY A 12 -5.81 14.67 -15.41
N GLN A 13 -6.61 13.88 -14.68
CA GLN A 13 -6.33 13.51 -13.30
C GLN A 13 -5.70 12.12 -13.23
N LYS A 14 -4.62 11.98 -12.45
CA LYS A 14 -4.00 10.69 -12.14
C LYS A 14 -5.00 9.88 -11.32
N MET A 15 -5.58 8.84 -11.91
CA MET A 15 -6.43 7.91 -11.16
C MET A 15 -5.55 6.98 -10.34
N THR A 16 -5.19 7.44 -9.14
CA THR A 16 -4.76 6.55 -8.06
C THR A 16 -5.98 6.16 -7.26
N VAL A 17 -6.15 4.87 -6.96
CA VAL A 17 -7.14 4.41 -5.98
C VAL A 17 -6.97 5.23 -4.69
N PRO A 18 -8.04 5.89 -4.18
CA PRO A 18 -7.98 6.69 -2.97
C PRO A 18 -7.31 5.93 -1.83
N ILE A 19 -6.52 6.63 -1.01
CA ILE A 19 -5.82 5.99 0.13
C ILE A 19 -6.84 5.32 1.06
N SER A 20 -7.98 5.98 1.31
CA SER A 20 -9.09 5.45 2.11
C SER A 20 -9.60 4.09 1.62
N ASP A 21 -9.60 3.85 0.31
CA ASP A 21 -10.05 2.59 -0.30
C ASP A 21 -8.99 1.48 -0.20
N ARG A 22 -7.83 1.80 0.37
CA ARG A 22 -6.69 0.90 0.59
C ARG A 22 -6.30 0.84 2.07
N LEU A 23 -7.18 1.29 2.96
CA LEU A 23 -6.96 1.30 4.40
C LEU A 23 -8.05 0.49 5.10
N SER A 24 -7.67 -0.25 6.13
CA SER A 24 -8.63 -0.78 7.09
C SER A 24 -9.16 0.35 8.00
N GLN A 25 -10.18 0.01 8.78
CA GLN A 25 -10.49 0.77 10.00
C GLN A 25 -9.28 0.84 10.95
N LEU A 26 -9.31 1.81 11.86
CA LEU A 26 -8.33 1.89 12.94
C LEU A 26 -8.60 0.78 13.97
N TYR A 27 -7.61 -0.08 14.16
CA TYR A 27 -7.62 -1.11 15.19
C TYR A 27 -6.94 -0.63 16.47
N VAL A 28 -7.44 -1.14 17.60
CA VAL A 28 -6.82 -0.98 18.91
C VAL A 28 -6.47 -2.38 19.40
N GLY A 29 -5.23 -2.57 19.83
CA GLY A 29 -4.81 -3.82 20.45
C GLY A 29 -5.61 -4.13 21.71
N ASN A 30 -5.59 -5.38 22.15
CA ASN A 30 -6.21 -5.79 23.42
C ASN A 30 -5.31 -6.73 24.24
N GLY A 31 -4.08 -7.01 23.77
CA GLY A 31 -3.14 -7.92 24.40
C GLY A 31 -3.48 -9.41 24.26
N THR A 32 -4.50 -9.78 23.49
CA THR A 32 -4.92 -11.18 23.31
C THR A 32 -5.16 -11.56 21.84
N ASN A 33 -5.86 -10.71 21.09
CA ASN A 33 -6.15 -10.95 19.68
C ASN A 33 -4.90 -10.70 18.83
N THR A 34 -4.58 -11.68 18.00
CA THR A 34 -3.48 -11.61 17.03
C THR A 34 -3.97 -11.41 15.61
N ARG A 35 -5.23 -11.74 15.32
CA ARG A 35 -5.80 -11.70 13.97
C ARG A 35 -6.67 -10.46 13.75
N PHE A 36 -6.45 -9.79 12.62
CA PHE A 36 -7.18 -8.60 12.20
C PHE A 36 -7.47 -8.66 10.71
N ASP A 37 -8.75 -8.61 10.34
CA ASP A 37 -9.19 -8.72 8.96
C ASP A 37 -9.17 -7.35 8.24
N PHE A 38 -9.09 -7.37 6.91
CA PHE A 38 -9.22 -6.19 6.07
C PHE A 38 -9.95 -6.56 4.78
N THR A 39 -10.55 -5.57 4.12
CA THR A 39 -11.45 -5.80 2.97
C THR A 39 -11.03 -5.10 1.70
N PHE A 40 -9.94 -4.33 1.71
CA PHE A 40 -9.48 -3.66 0.49
C PHE A 40 -8.77 -4.62 -0.46
N ARG A 41 -8.75 -4.26 -1.75
CA ARG A 41 -8.05 -5.04 -2.77
C ARG A 41 -6.53 -4.87 -2.65
N VAL A 42 -5.82 -5.99 -2.66
CA VAL A 42 -4.36 -6.01 -2.64
C VAL A 42 -3.85 -6.21 -4.06
N PHE A 43 -2.81 -5.46 -4.42
CA PHE A 43 -2.14 -5.63 -5.70
C PHE A 43 -0.91 -6.51 -5.48
N ASN A 44 -0.79 -7.60 -6.24
CA ASN A 44 0.39 -8.46 -6.19
C ASN A 44 1.65 -7.66 -6.54
N GLN A 45 2.70 -7.84 -5.75
CA GLN A 45 4.02 -7.28 -5.98
C GLN A 45 5.00 -8.44 -6.15
N GLU A 46 6.05 -8.24 -6.95
CA GLU A 46 7.03 -9.29 -7.26
C GLU A 46 7.74 -9.81 -6.00
N ASP A 47 8.07 -8.90 -5.08
CA ASP A 47 8.87 -9.19 -3.89
C ASP A 47 8.13 -8.96 -2.55
N ALA A 48 6.83 -8.67 -2.57
CA ALA A 48 6.07 -8.34 -1.37
C ALA A 48 4.59 -8.72 -1.46
N THR A 49 3.95 -8.89 -0.31
CA THR A 49 2.51 -9.15 -0.20
C THR A 49 1.65 -7.92 -0.48
N GLY A 50 2.25 -6.74 -0.70
CA GLY A 50 1.51 -5.50 -0.98
C GLY A 50 0.67 -5.01 0.21
N VAL A 51 0.94 -5.49 1.42
CA VAL A 51 0.24 -5.12 2.66
C VAL A 51 1.25 -4.69 3.72
N ALA A 52 1.00 -3.54 4.35
CA ALA A 52 1.79 -2.99 5.43
C ALA A 52 0.90 -2.64 6.63
N ILE A 53 1.43 -2.77 7.84
CA ILE A 53 0.77 -2.26 9.03
C ILE A 53 1.38 -0.92 9.39
N ARG A 54 0.53 0.06 9.67
CA ARG A 54 0.94 1.38 10.13
C ARG A 54 0.47 1.59 11.55
N LYS A 55 1.41 1.65 12.49
CA LYS A 55 1.16 1.84 13.91
C LYS A 55 1.29 3.32 14.27
N LYS A 56 0.43 3.83 15.15
CA LYS A 56 0.55 5.19 15.68
C LYS A 56 1.80 5.29 16.56
N GLY A 57 2.77 6.07 16.10
CA GLY A 57 3.92 6.52 16.87
C GLY A 57 3.61 7.83 17.60
N ALA A 58 4.66 8.47 18.14
CA ALA A 58 4.52 9.68 18.96
C ALA A 58 3.98 10.88 18.16
N THR A 59 4.50 11.08 16.95
CA THR A 59 4.13 12.18 16.05
C THR A 59 3.33 11.65 14.87
N GLU A 60 3.82 10.60 14.22
CA GLU A 60 3.28 10.09 12.96
C GLU A 60 2.92 8.61 13.04
N PHE A 61 2.35 8.07 11.97
CA PHE A 61 2.21 6.62 11.82
C PHE A 61 3.49 6.04 11.24
N GLU A 62 3.95 4.91 11.77
CA GLU A 62 5.19 4.23 11.40
C GLU A 62 4.88 2.85 10.80
N THR A 63 5.69 2.39 9.84
CA THR A 63 5.55 1.03 9.31
C THR A 63 6.05 0.01 10.33
N VAL A 64 5.22 -0.95 10.66
CA VAL A 64 5.61 -2.09 11.51
C VAL A 64 6.46 -3.05 10.68
N ASP A 65 7.50 -3.61 11.30
CA ASP A 65 8.37 -4.60 10.69
C ASP A 65 7.55 -5.82 10.17
N PRO A 66 7.62 -6.14 8.87
CA PRO A 66 6.94 -7.29 8.28
C PRO A 66 7.26 -8.63 8.92
N SER A 67 8.42 -8.79 9.58
CA SER A 67 8.78 -10.03 10.27
C SER A 67 7.92 -10.31 11.52
N THR A 68 7.21 -9.31 12.02
CA THR A 68 6.38 -9.40 13.24
C THR A 68 4.95 -9.90 12.98
N TYR A 69 4.57 -10.08 11.72
CA TYR A 69 3.24 -10.52 11.33
C TYR A 69 3.26 -11.33 10.04
N THR A 70 2.16 -12.04 9.79
CA THR A 70 1.91 -12.76 8.55
C THR A 70 0.65 -12.23 7.89
N VAL A 71 0.63 -12.21 6.56
CA VAL A 71 -0.52 -11.77 5.76
C VAL A 71 -1.09 -12.97 5.04
N THR A 72 -2.39 -13.18 5.17
CA THR A 72 -3.14 -14.16 4.37
C THR A 72 -4.15 -13.42 3.53
N LEU A 73 -4.03 -13.53 2.21
CA LEU A 73 -4.97 -12.94 1.27
C LEU A 73 -6.09 -13.94 0.97
N ASN A 74 -7.29 -13.41 0.70
CA ASN A 74 -8.35 -14.22 0.12
C ASN A 74 -7.98 -14.65 -1.31
N GLN A 75 -8.55 -15.77 -1.77
CA GLN A 75 -8.22 -16.35 -3.08
C GLN A 75 -8.55 -15.43 -4.27
N ASP A 76 -9.51 -14.52 -4.09
CA ASP A 76 -9.92 -13.49 -5.05
C ASP A 76 -9.04 -12.22 -5.01
N GLY A 77 -8.09 -12.14 -4.09
CA GLY A 77 -7.24 -10.97 -3.86
C GLY A 77 -7.99 -9.77 -3.25
N PHE A 78 -9.22 -9.98 -2.78
CA PHE A 78 -10.04 -8.96 -2.14
C PHE A 78 -10.09 -9.19 -0.64
N GLY A 79 -9.38 -8.35 0.10
CA GLY A 79 -9.25 -8.49 1.53
C GLY A 79 -8.40 -9.68 1.96
N GLY A 80 -8.54 -10.02 3.24
CA GLY A 80 -7.77 -11.05 3.90
C GLY A 80 -7.62 -10.70 5.37
N TYR A 81 -6.58 -11.25 5.99
CA TYR A 81 -6.26 -10.94 7.37
C TYR A 81 -4.76 -10.93 7.63
N VAL A 82 -4.41 -10.20 8.67
CA VAL A 82 -3.08 -10.17 9.24
C VAL A 82 -3.10 -10.91 10.56
N THR A 83 -2.07 -11.72 10.81
CA THR A 83 -1.84 -12.37 12.10
C THR A 83 -0.51 -11.92 12.68
N PHE A 84 -0.53 -11.23 13.81
CA PHE A 84 0.67 -10.86 14.55
C PHE A 84 1.28 -12.05 15.28
N ASN A 85 2.61 -12.10 15.36
CA ASN A 85 3.34 -13.09 16.16
C ASN A 85 3.13 -12.86 17.67
N THR A 86 2.87 -11.62 18.06
CA THR A 86 2.60 -11.21 19.44
C THR A 86 1.39 -10.28 19.46
N PRO A 87 0.39 -10.51 20.33
CA PRO A 87 -0.81 -9.68 20.34
C PRO A 87 -0.48 -8.22 20.65
N PRO A 88 -0.97 -7.25 19.86
CA PRO A 88 -0.77 -5.82 20.14
C PRO A 88 -1.40 -5.44 21.48
N SER A 89 -0.68 -4.68 22.32
CA SER A 89 -1.20 -4.20 23.61
C SER A 89 -2.33 -3.19 23.45
N SER A 90 -3.11 -2.97 24.51
CA SER A 90 -4.22 -1.99 24.54
C SER A 90 -3.83 -0.53 24.28
N SER A 91 -2.54 -0.22 24.36
CA SER A 91 -1.97 1.08 24.00
C SER A 91 -1.60 1.23 22.53
N VAL A 92 -1.72 0.17 21.72
CA VAL A 92 -1.30 0.18 20.31
C VAL A 92 -2.51 0.44 19.41
N TYR A 93 -2.42 1.52 18.63
CA TYR A 93 -3.37 1.89 17.59
C TYR A 93 -2.72 1.68 16.23
N PHE A 94 -3.41 1.04 15.29
CA PHE A 94 -2.83 0.75 13.97
C PHE A 94 -3.90 0.56 12.91
N TYR A 95 -3.51 0.72 11.64
CA TYR A 95 -4.32 0.32 10.50
C TYR A 95 -3.52 -0.59 9.57
N ILE A 96 -4.23 -1.43 8.82
CA ILE A 96 -3.68 -2.25 7.75
C ILE A 96 -3.83 -1.43 6.47
N ALA A 97 -2.73 -1.27 5.73
CA ALA A 97 -2.66 -0.47 4.52
C ALA A 97 -2.21 -1.32 3.34
N GLY A 98 -2.82 -1.12 2.18
CA GLY A 98 -2.27 -1.58 0.92
C GLY A 98 -0.99 -0.82 0.62
N GLN A 99 0.17 -1.49 0.70
CA GLN A 99 1.45 -0.89 0.41
C GLN A 99 1.52 -0.60 -1.11
N PRO A 100 1.67 0.66 -1.55
CA PRO A 100 2.01 0.92 -2.94
C PRO A 100 3.38 0.28 -3.24
N LEU A 101 3.57 -0.20 -4.48
CA LEU A 101 4.91 -0.55 -4.95
C LEU A 101 5.79 0.67 -4.68
N LEU A 102 6.85 0.49 -3.89
CA LEU A 102 7.98 1.40 -3.94
C LEU A 102 8.61 1.17 -5.32
N ILE A 103 8.03 1.77 -6.36
CA ILE A 103 8.85 2.14 -7.50
C ILE A 103 9.90 3.06 -6.89
N ASN A 104 11.08 2.49 -6.71
CA ASN A 104 12.24 3.19 -6.18
C ASN A 104 12.34 4.49 -6.96
N PHE A 105 12.51 5.60 -6.26
CA PHE A 105 12.59 6.97 -6.79
C PHE A 105 13.85 7.19 -7.66
N LEU A 106 14.33 6.18 -8.39
CA LEU A 106 15.36 6.31 -9.41
C LEU A 106 14.76 6.73 -10.76
N ILE A 107 13.89 7.73 -10.76
CA ILE A 107 13.68 8.58 -11.94
C ILE A 107 13.65 10.04 -11.45
N LEU A 108 14.77 10.49 -10.88
CA LEU A 108 14.98 11.91 -10.65
C LEU A 108 16.46 12.28 -10.72
N GLN A 109 17.14 11.99 -11.84
CA GLN A 109 18.34 12.73 -12.29
C GLN A 109 18.53 12.55 -13.80
N ILE A 110 17.50 12.78 -14.61
CA ILE A 110 17.75 13.25 -15.99
C ILE A 110 16.76 14.38 -16.27
N THR A 111 17.11 15.55 -15.75
CA THR A 111 16.73 16.81 -16.39
C THR A 111 17.02 16.68 -17.89
N THR A 112 16.05 17.06 -18.71
CA THR A 112 16.14 17.12 -20.18
C THR A 112 15.89 15.76 -20.86
N ILE A 113 14.72 15.59 -21.47
CA ILE A 113 14.54 15.38 -22.92
C ILE A 113 13.06 15.01 -23.21
N PHE A 114 12.40 15.94 -23.89
CA PHE A 114 11.28 15.79 -24.83
C PHE A 114 9.89 15.34 -24.33
N ILE A 115 9.11 16.35 -23.94
CA ILE A 115 7.73 16.47 -24.44
C ILE A 115 7.86 16.96 -25.90
N PRO A 116 7.22 16.29 -26.87
CA PRO A 116 6.49 17.06 -27.87
C PRO A 116 5.10 16.46 -28.04
N MET A 117 4.14 17.07 -27.35
CA MET A 117 2.83 17.23 -27.95
C MET A 117 2.82 18.63 -28.57
N LEU A 118 2.25 18.74 -29.78
CA LEU A 118 2.11 19.91 -30.66
C LEU A 118 3.25 20.12 -31.68
N LEU A 119 3.05 19.61 -32.90
CA LEU A 119 2.56 20.48 -33.96
C LEU A 119 1.90 19.64 -35.07
N ASN A 120 0.57 19.62 -35.08
CA ASN A 120 -0.19 19.25 -36.28
C ASN A 120 -0.23 20.50 -37.18
N VAL A 121 0.62 20.61 -38.21
CA VAL A 121 0.42 21.52 -39.35
C VAL A 121 0.96 20.87 -40.63
N ARG A 122 0.00 20.43 -41.45
CA ARG A 122 0.04 19.95 -42.86
C ARG A 122 0.56 18.55 -43.13
#